data_AF-A0A329ZDH2-F1
#
_entry.id   AF-A0A329ZDH2-F1
#
_cell.length_a   1.000
_cell.length_b   1.000
_cell.length_c   1.000
_cell.angle_alpha   90.00
_cell.angle_beta   90.00
_cell.angle_gamma   90.00
#
_symmetry.space_group_name_H-M   'P 1'
#
loop_
_entity.id
_entity.type
_entity.pdbx_description
1 polymer ?
#
loop_
_entity_poly.entity_id
_entity_poly.type
_entity_poly.pdbx_seq_one_letter_code
_entity_poly.pdbx_strand_id
1 'polypeptide(L)'
;MLKGMLFFVVLLFFGCEAKKSGLIPEKLEESYIQATRKTELIAKGNTQVVVIATHLNEYDSQKYSRDEGEVFFLDIYEANGKRNILKNGYELTLNNGVKPTKIIQLKKKDLEGLILQNATQWGEYYRIEFPKQDKRTQDRLMLILSHKDFGENTLRFGFKKITRP
;
A
#
# COMPACT_ATOMS: atom_id res chain seq x y z
N MET A 1 -25.70 14.22 -58.03
CA MET A 1 -25.22 14.95 -56.82
C MET A 1 -25.74 14.37 -55.50
N LEU A 2 -26.72 13.44 -55.49
CA LEU A 2 -27.32 12.90 -54.25
C LEU A 2 -26.52 11.75 -53.59
N LYS A 3 -25.66 11.04 -54.33
CA LYS A 3 -24.88 9.90 -53.82
C LYS A 3 -23.67 10.29 -52.95
N GLY A 4 -23.07 11.47 -53.17
CA GLY A 4 -21.92 11.94 -52.38
C GLY A 4 -22.30 12.43 -50.98
N MET A 5 -23.52 12.96 -50.84
CA MET A 5 -24.04 13.47 -49.57
C MET A 5 -24.40 12.35 -48.59
N LEU A 6 -24.74 11.15 -49.09
CA LEU A 6 -25.08 10.00 -48.24
C LEU A 6 -23.84 9.41 -47.53
N PHE A 7 -22.66 9.53 -48.13
CA PHE A 7 -21.41 8.98 -47.56
C PHE A 7 -20.91 9.80 -46.37
N PHE A 8 -21.19 11.11 -46.34
CA PHE A 8 -20.79 12.01 -45.26
C PHE A 8 -21.65 11.83 -43.99
N VAL A 9 -22.90 11.40 -44.15
CA VAL A 9 -23.83 11.18 -43.03
C VAL A 9 -23.50 9.91 -42.24
N VAL A 10 -22.96 8.87 -42.90
CA VAL A 10 -22.59 7.61 -42.23
C VAL A 10 -21.36 7.78 -41.31
N LEU A 11 -20.47 8.73 -41.63
CA LEU A 11 -19.29 9.03 -40.80
C LEU A 11 -19.63 9.79 -39.50
N LEU A 12 -20.81 10.38 -39.39
CA LEU A 12 -21.25 11.11 -38.19
C LEU A 12 -21.79 10.18 -37.08
N PHE A 13 -22.01 8.89 -37.36
CA PHE A 13 -22.51 7.91 -36.37
C PHE A 13 -21.44 6.99 -35.78
N PHE A 14 -20.19 7.07 -36.23
CA PHE A 14 -19.05 6.48 -35.51
C PHE A 14 -18.50 7.48 -34.48
N GLY A 15 -19.39 8.02 -33.66
CA GLY A 15 -18.99 8.68 -32.42
C GLY A 15 -18.33 7.64 -31.53
N CYS A 16 -17.13 7.94 -31.05
CA CYS A 16 -16.47 7.14 -30.03
C CYS A 16 -17.42 7.05 -28.83
N GLU A 17 -17.98 5.87 -28.55
CA GLU A 17 -18.57 5.63 -27.24
C GLU A 17 -17.48 5.97 -26.22
N ALA A 18 -17.71 7.01 -25.41
CA ALA A 18 -16.94 7.22 -24.22
C ALA A 18 -17.22 6.01 -23.33
N LYS A 19 -16.46 4.92 -23.53
CA LYS A 19 -16.40 3.83 -22.57
C LYS A 19 -16.07 4.52 -21.26
N LYS A 20 -17.05 4.57 -20.35
CA LYS A 20 -16.78 4.79 -18.92
C LYS A 20 -15.88 3.62 -18.52
N SER A 21 -14.60 3.78 -18.77
CA SER A 21 -13.61 2.81 -18.35
C SER A 21 -13.74 2.73 -16.84
N GLY A 22 -13.79 1.52 -16.27
CA GLY A 22 -13.71 1.29 -14.82
C GLY A 22 -12.34 1.66 -14.24
N LEU A 23 -11.72 2.74 -14.73
CA LEU A 23 -10.46 3.30 -14.24
C LEU A 23 -10.67 4.20 -13.02
N ILE A 24 -11.92 4.53 -12.67
CA ILE A 24 -12.27 5.23 -11.43
C ILE A 24 -12.42 4.16 -10.35
N PRO A 25 -11.53 4.09 -9.36
CA PRO A 25 -11.63 3.10 -8.31
C PRO A 25 -12.87 3.37 -7.44
N GLU A 26 -13.44 2.31 -6.87
CA GLU A 26 -14.51 2.48 -5.88
C GLU A 26 -13.97 3.15 -4.62
N LYS A 27 -14.84 3.79 -3.82
CA LYS A 27 -14.43 4.51 -2.60
C LYS A 27 -13.57 3.67 -1.64
N LEU A 28 -13.86 2.37 -1.55
CA LEU A 28 -13.10 1.44 -0.72
C LEU A 28 -11.69 1.18 -1.29
N GLU A 29 -11.60 0.97 -2.61
CA GLU A 29 -10.33 0.82 -3.32
C GLU A 29 -9.49 2.10 -3.22
N GLU A 30 -10.11 3.27 -3.37
CA GLU A 30 -9.44 4.56 -3.18
C GLU A 30 -8.87 4.70 -1.78
N SER A 31 -9.64 4.33 -0.74
CA SER A 31 -9.16 4.33 0.65
C SER A 31 -7.95 3.41 0.84
N TYR A 32 -8.02 2.19 0.30
CA TYR A 32 -6.93 1.22 0.36
C TYR A 32 -5.66 1.72 -0.33
N ILE A 33 -5.79 2.25 -1.54
CA ILE A 33 -4.68 2.82 -2.32
C ILE A 33 -4.07 4.01 -1.57
N GLN A 34 -4.90 4.93 -1.05
CA GLN A 34 -4.41 6.09 -0.31
C GLN A 34 -3.72 5.72 1.01
N ALA A 35 -4.12 4.61 1.64
CA ALA A 35 -3.51 4.08 2.85
C ALA A 35 -2.26 3.22 2.60
N THR A 36 -1.93 2.91 1.34
CA THR A 36 -0.83 1.99 0.98
C THR A 36 0.39 2.73 0.44
N ARG A 37 1.59 2.32 0.87
CA ARG A 37 2.87 2.84 0.40
C ARG A 37 3.78 1.69 0.01
N LYS A 38 4.66 1.94 -0.96
CA LYS A 38 5.71 1.01 -1.39
C LYS A 38 7.08 1.64 -1.14
N THR A 39 8.04 0.83 -0.69
CA THR A 39 9.45 1.20 -0.64
C THR A 39 10.33 0.00 -0.98
N GLU A 40 11.61 0.27 -1.23
CA GLU A 40 12.61 -0.74 -1.54
C GLU A 40 13.91 -0.39 -0.81
N LEU A 41 14.62 -1.40 -0.29
CA LEU A 41 16.02 -1.23 0.12
C LEU A 41 16.91 -1.70 -1.02
N ILE A 42 17.79 -0.81 -1.49
CA ILE A 42 18.70 -1.05 -2.59
C ILE A 42 20.13 -0.99 -2.04
N ALA A 43 20.89 -2.05 -2.25
CA ALA A 43 22.29 -2.12 -1.86
C ALA A 43 23.14 -2.54 -3.07
N LYS A 44 24.24 -1.83 -3.30
CA LYS A 44 25.16 -2.08 -4.43
C LYS A 44 24.44 -2.16 -5.79
N GLY A 45 23.43 -1.31 -6.00
CA GLY A 45 22.67 -1.25 -7.24
C GLY A 45 21.59 -2.34 -7.40
N ASN A 46 21.42 -3.23 -6.42
CA ASN A 46 20.42 -4.30 -6.46
C ASN A 46 19.37 -4.11 -5.37
N THR A 47 18.09 -4.29 -5.72
CA THR A 47 17.00 -4.37 -4.73
C THR A 47 17.21 -5.59 -3.85
N GLN A 48 17.25 -5.37 -2.54
CA GLN A 48 17.41 -6.41 -1.52
C GLN A 48 16.04 -6.86 -1.01
N VAL A 49 15.17 -5.89 -0.71
CA VAL A 49 13.80 -6.14 -0.25
C VAL A 49 12.86 -5.07 -0.81
N VAL A 50 11.64 -5.52 -1.14
CA VAL A 50 10.50 -4.67 -1.48
C VAL A 50 9.49 -4.78 -0.35
N VAL A 51 8.99 -3.65 0.12
CA VAL A 51 7.93 -3.60 1.14
C VAL A 51 6.77 -2.77 0.64
N ILE A 52 5.58 -3.38 0.65
CA ILE A 52 4.31 -2.71 0.47
C ILE A 52 3.61 -2.72 1.82
N ALA A 53 3.29 -1.55 2.35
CA ALA A 53 2.69 -1.38 3.67
C ALA A 53 1.40 -0.59 3.57
N THR A 54 0.32 -1.13 4.13
CA THR A 54 -0.98 -0.48 4.26
C THR A 54 -1.20 -0.06 5.70
N HIS A 55 -1.47 1.22 5.95
CA HIS A 55 -1.84 1.72 7.26
C HIS A 55 -3.31 1.40 7.53
N LEU A 56 -3.55 0.36 8.33
CA LEU A 56 -4.88 -0.21 8.50
C LEU A 56 -5.84 0.72 9.24
N ASN A 57 -5.32 1.58 10.13
CA ASN A 57 -6.15 2.59 10.78
C ASN A 57 -6.75 3.60 9.80
N GLU A 58 -6.05 3.93 8.71
CA GLU A 58 -6.57 4.82 7.68
C GLU A 58 -7.48 4.12 6.68
N TYR A 59 -7.20 2.86 6.38
CA TYR A 59 -8.01 2.05 5.49
C TYR A 59 -9.38 1.72 6.11
N ASP A 60 -9.39 1.26 7.36
CA ASP A 60 -10.58 0.83 8.11
C ASP A 60 -10.46 1.27 9.58
N SER A 61 -10.80 2.54 9.84
CA SER A 61 -10.76 3.13 11.18
C SER A 61 -11.80 2.56 12.15
N GLN A 62 -12.85 1.90 11.64
CA GLN A 62 -13.86 1.27 12.49
C GLN A 62 -13.31 -0.02 13.11
N LYS A 63 -12.58 -0.81 12.31
CA LYS A 63 -11.92 -2.03 12.77
C LYS A 63 -10.60 -1.78 13.49
N TYR A 64 -9.86 -0.74 13.10
CA TYR A 64 -8.53 -0.42 13.62
C TYR A 64 -8.48 1.02 14.15
N SER A 65 -8.90 1.23 15.39
CA SER A 65 -8.88 2.56 16.00
C SER A 65 -7.46 3.05 16.27
N ARG A 66 -7.16 4.30 15.89
CA ARG A 66 -5.88 4.98 16.21
C ARG A 66 -5.68 5.19 17.73
N ASP A 67 -6.76 5.12 18.51
CA ASP A 67 -6.67 5.24 19.97
C ASP A 67 -6.12 3.99 20.64
N GLU A 68 -6.15 2.84 19.97
CA GLU A 68 -5.61 1.57 20.47
C GLU A 68 -4.14 1.38 20.07
N GLY A 69 -3.72 1.99 18.96
CA GLY A 69 -2.37 1.86 18.43
C GLY A 69 -2.31 2.11 16.93
N GLU A 70 -1.10 2.02 16.38
CA GLU A 70 -0.89 2.06 14.93
C GLU A 70 -0.74 0.63 14.41
N VAL A 71 -1.52 0.29 13.40
CA VAL A 71 -1.60 -1.05 12.84
C VAL A 71 -1.30 -1.00 11.35
N PHE A 72 -0.37 -1.84 10.92
CA PHE A 72 0.02 -1.96 9.52
C PHE A 72 -0.15 -3.39 9.02
N PHE A 73 -0.61 -3.52 7.79
CA PHE A 73 -0.42 -4.72 7.00
C PHE A 73 0.84 -4.55 6.15
N LEU A 74 1.72 -5.54 6.13
CA LEU A 74 2.92 -5.54 5.30
C LEU A 74 2.91 -6.76 4.37
N ASP A 75 3.27 -6.51 3.13
CA ASP A 75 3.63 -7.48 2.11
C ASP A 75 5.11 -7.24 1.77
N ILE A 76 5.97 -8.20 2.13
CA ILE A 76 7.42 -8.07 2.11
C ILE A 76 7.99 -9.16 1.21
N TYR A 77 8.84 -8.78 0.26
CA TYR A 77 9.52 -9.70 -0.63
C TYR A 77 11.03 -9.43 -0.65
N GLU A 78 11.83 -10.44 -0.31
CA GLU A 78 13.29 -10.39 -0.42
C GLU A 78 13.72 -10.91 -1.81
N ALA A 79 14.55 -10.16 -2.52
CA ALA A 79 14.90 -10.45 -3.91
C ALA A 79 15.65 -11.79 -4.08
N ASN A 80 16.36 -12.23 -3.06
CA ASN A 80 17.04 -13.53 -3.05
C ASN A 80 16.11 -14.73 -2.74
N GLY A 81 14.81 -14.47 -2.54
CA GLY A 81 13.80 -15.50 -2.27
C GLY A 81 13.82 -16.08 -0.85
N LYS A 82 14.62 -15.52 0.06
CA LYS A 82 14.61 -15.94 1.47
C LYS A 82 13.27 -15.62 2.11
N ARG A 83 12.90 -16.48 3.07
CA ARG A 83 11.71 -16.34 3.92
C ARG A 83 12.12 -16.00 5.35
N ASN A 84 11.14 -15.64 6.15
CA ASN A 84 11.27 -15.07 7.48
C ASN A 84 12.10 -13.79 7.47
N ILE A 85 11.73 -12.83 6.63
CA ILE A 85 12.53 -11.61 6.40
C ILE A 85 12.84 -10.87 7.71
N LEU A 86 11.90 -10.81 8.65
CA LEU A 86 12.14 -10.17 9.97
C LEU A 86 13.12 -10.93 10.88
N LYS A 87 13.48 -12.18 10.55
CA LYS A 87 14.59 -12.92 11.17
C LYS A 87 15.94 -12.70 10.47
N ASN A 88 15.93 -12.14 9.26
CA ASN A 88 17.12 -11.87 8.45
C ASN A 88 17.75 -10.51 8.76
N GLY A 89 17.56 -9.95 9.97
CA GLY A 89 18.19 -8.69 10.39
C GLY A 89 17.49 -7.42 9.94
N TYR A 90 16.31 -7.52 9.33
CA TYR A 90 15.46 -6.36 9.05
C TYR A 90 14.71 -5.93 10.31
N GLU A 91 14.76 -4.64 10.60
CA GLU A 91 14.03 -4.00 11.69
C GLU A 91 12.99 -3.03 11.16
N LEU A 92 11.91 -2.89 11.91
CA LEU A 92 10.83 -1.94 11.66
C LEU A 92 10.67 -1.02 12.87
N THR A 93 10.58 0.27 12.62
CA THR A 93 10.33 1.28 13.67
C THR A 93 9.42 2.39 13.14
N LEU A 94 8.85 3.18 14.05
CA LEU A 94 8.25 4.45 13.69
C LEU A 94 9.30 5.57 13.68
N ASN A 95 8.95 6.73 13.11
CA ASN A 95 9.82 7.91 13.00
C ASN A 95 10.32 8.49 14.34
N ASN A 96 9.80 8.06 15.47
CA ASN A 96 10.28 8.38 16.82
C ASN A 96 11.12 7.25 17.45
N GLY A 97 11.50 6.23 16.67
CA GLY A 97 12.28 5.07 17.12
C GLY A 97 11.47 3.99 17.84
N VAL A 98 10.16 4.15 17.98
CA VAL A 98 9.31 3.15 18.65
C VAL A 98 9.27 1.86 17.85
N LYS A 99 9.49 0.73 18.54
CA LYS A 99 9.41 -0.63 17.99
C LYS A 99 7.98 -1.18 18.06
N PRO A 100 7.62 -2.15 17.19
CA PRO A 100 6.35 -2.84 17.28
C PRO A 100 6.17 -3.52 18.63
N THR A 101 4.95 -3.47 19.16
CA THR A 101 4.54 -4.31 20.30
C THR A 101 4.17 -5.71 19.87
N LYS A 102 3.72 -5.87 18.62
CA LYS A 102 3.32 -7.18 18.07
C LYS A 102 3.65 -7.30 16.59
N ILE A 103 4.14 -8.48 16.21
CA ILE A 103 4.40 -8.86 14.83
C ILE A 103 3.77 -10.23 14.62
N ILE A 104 2.76 -10.31 13.75
CA ILE A 104 2.03 -11.55 13.46
C ILE A 104 2.24 -11.87 11.99
N GLN A 105 2.88 -13.00 11.71
CA GLN A 105 2.96 -13.51 10.35
C GLN A 105 1.61 -14.11 9.93
N LEU A 106 1.13 -13.73 8.75
CA LEU A 106 -0.14 -14.18 8.17
C LEU A 106 0.11 -15.14 7.02
N LYS A 107 -0.82 -16.07 6.78
CA LYS A 107 -0.80 -16.90 5.57
C LYS A 107 -1.71 -16.26 4.53
N LYS A 108 -1.40 -16.46 3.24
CA LYS A 108 -2.21 -15.91 2.13
C LYS A 108 -3.70 -16.25 2.25
N LYS A 109 -4.01 -17.47 2.69
CA LYS A 109 -5.38 -17.97 2.88
C LYS A 109 -6.17 -17.25 3.99
N ASP A 110 -5.47 -16.55 4.88
CA ASP A 110 -6.07 -15.80 5.99
C ASP A 110 -6.28 -14.32 5.59
N LEU A 111 -5.87 -13.93 4.39
CA LEU A 111 -6.11 -12.59 3.84
C LEU A 111 -7.49 -12.53 3.20
N GLU A 112 -8.12 -11.37 3.28
CA GLU A 112 -9.48 -11.15 2.76
C GLU A 112 -9.59 -9.80 2.03
N GLY A 113 -10.64 -9.65 1.23
CA GLY A 113 -10.98 -8.40 0.56
C GLY A 113 -9.84 -7.82 -0.29
N LEU A 114 -9.67 -6.50 -0.23
CA LEU A 114 -8.64 -5.78 -0.99
C LEU A 114 -7.21 -6.18 -0.61
N ILE A 115 -6.98 -6.59 0.65
CA ILE A 115 -5.66 -7.07 1.08
C ILE A 115 -5.29 -8.33 0.31
N LEU A 116 -6.20 -9.31 0.20
CA LEU A 116 -5.95 -10.53 -0.58
C LEU A 116 -5.78 -10.23 -2.08
N GLN A 117 -6.63 -9.36 -2.64
CA GLN A 117 -6.61 -9.03 -4.06
C GLN A 117 -5.30 -8.34 -4.48
N ASN A 118 -4.71 -7.53 -3.60
CA ASN A 118 -3.48 -6.78 -3.87
C ASN A 118 -2.22 -7.45 -3.32
N ALA A 119 -2.34 -8.55 -2.58
CA ALA A 119 -1.21 -9.31 -2.05
C ALA A 119 -0.40 -9.97 -3.17
N THR A 120 0.90 -9.68 -3.21
CA THR A 120 1.86 -10.26 -4.16
C THR A 120 1.91 -11.78 -4.03
N GLN A 121 2.27 -12.49 -5.09
CA GLN A 121 2.32 -13.96 -5.05
C GLN A 121 3.51 -14.52 -4.27
N TRP A 122 4.57 -13.71 -4.14
CA TRP A 122 5.87 -14.10 -3.59
C TRP A 122 6.19 -13.44 -2.24
N GLY A 123 5.29 -12.59 -1.73
CA GLY A 123 5.46 -11.89 -0.46
C GLY A 123 5.21 -12.76 0.77
N GLU A 124 5.89 -12.40 1.85
CA GLU A 124 5.50 -12.74 3.21
C GLU A 124 4.61 -11.63 3.79
N TYR A 125 3.57 -12.04 4.52
CA TYR A 125 2.57 -11.11 5.01
C TYR A 125 2.65 -10.97 6.53
N TYR A 126 2.52 -9.74 7.01
CA TYR A 126 2.56 -9.45 8.43
C TYR A 126 1.47 -8.46 8.83
N ARG A 127 0.87 -8.68 10.01
CA ARG A 127 0.19 -7.62 10.76
C ARG A 127 1.13 -7.14 11.85
N ILE A 128 1.41 -5.84 11.85
CA ILE A 128 2.33 -5.21 12.78
C ILE A 128 1.58 -4.16 13.57
N GLU A 129 1.71 -4.23 14.88
CA GLU A 129 1.04 -3.35 15.83
C GLU A 129 2.10 -2.57 16.62
N PHE A 130 1.87 -1.26 16.74
CA PHE A 130 2.65 -0.33 17.53
C PHE A 130 1.75 0.26 18.61
N PRO A 131 2.31 0.73 19.74
CA PRO A 131 1.51 1.38 20.77
C PRO A 131 0.90 2.68 20.25
N LYS A 132 -0.10 3.21 20.96
CA LYS A 132 -0.68 4.53 20.68
C LYS A 132 0.42 5.59 20.58
N GLN A 133 0.33 6.43 19.55
CA GLN A 133 1.26 7.53 19.32
C GLN A 133 0.62 8.88 19.70
N ASP A 134 1.46 9.86 20.01
CA ASP A 134 1.00 11.23 20.19
C ASP A 134 0.54 11.83 18.83
N LYS A 135 -0.35 12.81 18.88
CA LYS A 135 -0.94 13.43 17.69
C LYS A 135 0.10 13.95 16.70
N ARG A 136 1.20 14.55 17.19
CA ARG A 136 2.26 15.10 16.34
C ARG A 136 3.05 14.01 15.61
N THR A 137 3.21 12.85 16.24
CA THR A 137 3.76 11.65 15.59
C THR A 137 2.78 11.07 14.57
N GLN A 138 1.49 10.98 14.91
CA GLN A 138 0.44 10.51 14.00
C GLN A 138 0.28 11.37 12.74
N ASP A 139 0.37 12.70 12.87
CA ASP A 139 0.28 13.65 11.75
C ASP A 139 1.47 13.55 10.79
N ARG A 140 2.60 12.97 11.23
CA ARG A 140 3.83 12.81 10.44
C ARG A 140 4.30 11.36 10.45
N LEU A 141 3.35 10.44 10.53
CA LEU A 141 3.61 9.02 10.74
C LEU A 141 4.49 8.48 9.62
N MET A 142 5.59 7.83 9.98
CA MET A 142 6.42 7.10 9.05
C MET A 142 6.77 5.73 9.61
N LEU A 143 6.74 4.72 8.75
CA LEU A 143 7.27 3.40 9.03
C LEU A 143 8.66 3.31 8.40
N ILE A 144 9.67 3.03 9.22
CA ILE A 144 11.06 2.93 8.81
C ILE A 144 11.42 1.45 8.76
N LEU A 145 11.96 1.02 7.62
CA LEU A 145 12.56 -0.29 7.41
C LEU A 145 14.07 -0.12 7.37
N SER A 146 14.79 -0.86 8.20
CA SER A 146 16.25 -0.79 8.27
C SER A 146 16.89 -2.16 8.28
N HIS A 147 18.09 -2.26 7.72
CA HIS A 147 18.95 -3.44 7.78
C HIS A 147 20.40 -2.99 7.92
N LYS A 148 21.17 -3.63 8.81
CA LYS A 148 22.55 -3.23 9.12
C LYS A 148 23.44 -3.09 7.87
N ASP A 149 23.30 -4.01 6.93
CA ASP A 149 24.14 -4.07 5.72
C ASP A 149 23.55 -3.33 4.51
N PHE A 150 22.26 -3.00 4.53
CA PHE A 150 21.55 -2.45 3.36
C PHE A 150 21.02 -1.03 3.57
N GLY A 151 21.20 -0.48 4.78
CA GLY A 151 20.73 0.85 5.14
C GLY A 151 19.25 0.86 5.53
N GLU A 152 18.61 2.01 5.38
CA GLU A 152 17.22 2.23 5.75
C GLU A 152 16.44 2.95 4.65
N ASN A 153 15.12 2.73 4.65
CA ASN A 153 14.19 3.48 3.83
C ASN A 153 12.86 3.66 4.57
N THR A 154 12.06 4.62 4.15
CA THR A 154 10.91 5.11 4.89
C THR A 154 9.64 5.09 4.05
N LEU A 155 8.53 4.69 4.65
CA LEU A 155 7.17 4.77 4.12
C LEU A 155 6.43 5.90 4.86
N ARG A 156 5.97 6.93 4.14
CA ARG A 156 5.36 8.13 4.73
C ARG A 156 3.83 8.10 4.65
N PHE A 157 3.17 8.17 5.80
CA PHE A 157 1.71 8.07 5.94
C PHE A 157 1.03 9.36 6.43
N GLY A 158 1.79 10.35 6.93
CA GLY A 158 1.27 11.62 7.46
C GLY A 158 0.67 12.62 6.45
N PHE A 159 0.06 12.16 5.36
CA PHE A 159 -0.59 13.05 4.39
C PHE A 159 -2.09 13.19 4.66
N LYS A 160 -2.64 14.38 4.44
CA LYS A 160 -4.09 14.60 4.49
C LYS A 160 -4.77 13.81 3.36
N LYS A 161 -5.79 13.02 3.71
CA LYS A 161 -6.67 12.35 2.74
C LYS A 161 -7.20 13.36 1.72
N ILE A 162 -7.13 13.00 0.44
CA ILE A 162 -7.79 13.77 -0.61
C ILE A 162 -9.28 13.46 -0.46
N THR A 163 -10.03 14.41 0.06
CA THR A 163 -11.50 14.33 0.12
C THR A 163 -12.03 14.83 -1.21
N ARG A 164 -12.72 13.96 -1.96
CA ARG A 164 -13.52 14.45 -3.09
C ARG A 164 -14.68 15.29 -2.55
N PRO A 165 -14.98 16.44 -3.19
CA PRO A 165 -16.17 17.23 -2.88
C PRO A 165 -17.46 16.46 -3.16
#